data_AF-B3T3F6-F1
#
_entry.id   AF-B3T3F6-F1
#
_cell.length_a   1.000
_cell.length_b   1.000
_cell.length_c   1.000
_cell.angle_alpha   90.00
_cell.angle_beta   90.00
_cell.angle_gamma   90.00
#
_symmetry.space_group_name_H-M   'P 1'
#
loop_
_entity.id
_entity.type
_entity.pdbx_description
1 polymer ?
#
loop_
_entity_poly.entity_id
_entity_poly.type
_entity_poly.pdbx_seq_one_letter_code
_entity_poly.pdbx_strand_id
1 'polypeptide(L)' 'MPQIDYGKCVFCGLCVDACPFYALYMTNDYELSSFTKEALIYTPAQLQVKPKVDQDVEIQIDEKGANHG' A
#
# COMPACT_ATOMS: atom_id res chain seq x y z
N MET A 1 3.90 5.76 -8.10
CA MET A 1 3.85 4.90 -6.90
C MET A 1 3.07 5.65 -5.83
N PRO A 2 2.00 5.07 -5.23
CA PRO A 2 1.04 5.81 -4.42
C PRO A 2 1.63 6.28 -3.09
N GLN A 3 1.45 7.55 -2.76
CA GLN A 3 1.79 8.16 -1.48
C GLN A 3 0.49 8.60 -0.82
N ILE A 4 0.35 8.39 0.49
CA ILE A 4 -0.86 8.75 1.23
C ILE A 4 -0.51 9.79 2.29
N ASP A 5 -1.20 10.93 2.25
CA ASP A 5 -1.18 11.94 3.32
C ASP A 5 -2.34 11.65 4.27
N TYR A 6 -2.06 10.98 5.39
CA TYR A 6 -3.06 10.67 6.41
C TYR A 6 -3.59 11.92 7.14
N GLY A 7 -2.91 13.06 7.04
CA GLY A 7 -3.44 14.33 7.53
C GLY A 7 -4.57 14.91 6.68
N LYS A 8 -4.76 14.39 5.45
CA LYS A 8 -5.82 14.80 4.52
C LYS A 8 -6.78 13.66 4.15
N CYS A 9 -6.37 12.41 4.36
CA CYS A 9 -7.20 11.25 4.09
C CYS A 9 -8.47 11.26 4.94
N VAL A 10 -9.62 10.99 4.31
CA VAL A 10 -10.92 10.86 4.99
C VAL A 10 -11.38 9.41 5.12
N PHE A 11 -10.48 8.46 4.84
CA PHE A 11 -10.71 7.01 4.97
C PHE A 11 -11.93 6.48 4.21
N CYS A 12 -12.25 7.08 3.05
CA CYS A 12 -13.44 6.71 2.27
C CYS A 12 -13.30 5.43 1.44
N GLY A 13 -12.09 4.87 1.29
CA GLY A 13 -11.86 3.65 0.50
C GLY A 13 -11.82 3.83 -1.02
N LEU A 14 -12.08 5.03 -1.56
CA LEU A 14 -12.11 5.26 -3.01
C LEU A 14 -10.80 4.88 -3.73
N CYS A 15 -9.65 4.99 -3.07
CA CYS A 15 -8.37 4.58 -3.65
C CYS A 15 -8.25 3.06 -3.80
N VAL A 16 -8.90 2.27 -2.93
CA VAL A 16 -8.96 0.81 -3.01
C VAL A 16 -9.84 0.41 -4.18
N ASP A 17 -11.05 1.00 -4.27
CA ASP A 17 -11.99 0.71 -5.35
C ASP A 17 -11.47 1.12 -6.74
N ALA A 18 -10.74 2.23 -6.80
CA ALA A 18 -10.16 2.73 -8.04
C ALA A 18 -8.94 1.91 -8.50
N CYS A 19 -8.34 1.07 -7.66
CA CYS A 19 -7.13 0.34 -8.00
C CYS A 19 -7.46 -0.89 -8.88
N PRO A 20 -7.11 -0.91 -10.18
CA PRO A 20 -7.47 -2.01 -11.07
C PRO A 20 -6.70 -3.31 -10.79
N PHE A 21 -5.60 -3.21 -10.03
CA PHE A 21 -4.73 -4.34 -9.67
C PHE A 21 -4.88 -4.77 -8.22
N TYR A 22 -5.82 -4.18 -7.47
CA TYR A 22 -6.04 -4.48 -6.04
C TYR A 22 -4.76 -4.38 -5.19
N ALA A 23 -3.86 -3.46 -5.54
CA ALA A 23 -2.58 -3.27 -4.84
C ALA A 23 -2.75 -2.56 -3.48
N LEU A 24 -3.90 -1.96 -3.23
CA LEU A 24 -4.25 -1.28 -1.98
C LEU A 24 -5.41 -1.99 -1.32
N TYR A 25 -5.39 -2.02 0.01
CA TYR A 25 -6.51 -2.47 0.85
C TYR A 25 -6.53 -1.66 2.14
N MET A 26 -7.70 -1.58 2.78
CA MET A 26 -7.82 -0.94 4.09
C MET A 26 -7.43 -1.94 5.18
N THR A 27 -6.53 -1.56 6.07
CA THR A 27 -6.20 -2.33 7.28
C THR A 27 -7.11 -1.91 8.44
N ASN A 28 -6.98 -2.61 9.57
CA ASN A 28 -7.62 -2.21 10.83
C ASN A 28 -6.68 -1.38 11.72
N ASP A 29 -5.60 -0.82 11.17
CA ASP A 29 -4.68 0.01 11.94
C ASP A 29 -5.29 1.41 12.14
N TYR A 30 -5.38 1.85 13.39
CA TYR A 30 -5.99 3.15 13.74
C TYR A 30 -5.06 4.06 14.55
N GLU A 31 -3.93 3.56 15.05
CA GLU A 31 -2.98 4.31 15.88
C GLU A 31 -1.96 5.07 15.02
N LEU A 32 -2.46 5.97 14.16
CA LEU A 32 -1.65 6.72 13.19
C LEU A 32 -1.21 8.11 13.67
N SER A 33 -1.45 8.45 14.94
CA SER A 33 -1.15 9.78 15.48
C SER A 33 0.35 10.08 15.40
N SER A 34 0.68 11.33 15.03
CA SER A 34 2.06 11.79 15.00
C SER A 34 2.18 13.24 15.48
N PHE A 35 3.39 13.65 15.84
CA PHE A 35 3.70 14.98 16.36
C PHE A 35 3.89 16.04 15.27
N THR A 36 4.12 15.62 14.02
CA THR A 36 4.32 16.51 12.87
C THR A 36 3.44 16.09 11.70
N LYS A 37 3.09 17.05 10.83
CA LYS A 37 2.26 16.77 9.66
C LYS A 37 3.01 15.94 8.62
N GLU A 38 4.31 16.18 8.50
CA GLU A 38 5.19 15.50 7.55
C GLU A 38 5.27 14.00 7.86
N ALA A 39 5.20 13.63 9.13
CA ALA A 39 5.18 12.24 9.56
C ALA A 39 3.84 11.52 9.26
N LEU A 40 2.79 12.23 8.84
CA LEU A 40 1.54 11.64 8.35
C LEU A 40 1.58 11.36 6.83
N ILE A 41 2.66 11.75 6.14
CA ILE A 41 2.85 11.51 4.71
C ILE A 41 3.60 10.18 4.52
N TYR A 42 2.87 9.13 4.21
CA TYR A 42 3.41 7.78 4.11
C TYR A 42 3.84 7.50 2.68
N THR A 43 5.12 7.14 2.54
CA THR A 43 5.72 6.71 1.29
C THR A 43 5.31 5.28 0.92
N PRO A 44 5.42 4.90 -0.36
CA PRO A 44 5.20 3.52 -0.78
C PRO A 44 5.98 2.48 0.03
N ALA A 45 7.22 2.81 0.41
CA ALA A 45 8.08 1.92 1.19
C ALA A 45 7.57 1.69 2.62
N GLN A 46 6.78 2.62 3.17
CA GLN A 46 6.14 2.49 4.48
C GLN A 46 4.79 1.77 4.39
N LEU A 47 4.13 1.80 3.23
CA LEU A 47 2.83 1.16 2.98
C LEU A 47 2.95 -0.28 2.51
N GLN A 48 4.11 -0.69 1.99
CA GLN A 48 4.32 -2.04 1.48
C GLN A 48 4.22 -3.08 2.61
N VAL A 49 3.45 -4.13 2.38
CA VAL A 49 3.48 -5.34 3.19
C VAL A 49 4.30 -6.37 2.43
N LYS A 50 5.41 -6.82 3.04
CA LYS A 50 6.22 -7.88 2.45
C LYS A 50 5.42 -9.20 2.50
N PRO A 51 5.42 -9.99 1.42
CA PRO A 51 4.80 -11.31 1.45
C PRO A 51 5.42 -12.16 2.57
N LYS A 52 4.62 -13.00 3.24
CA LYS A 52 5.06 -13.87 4.33
C LYS A 52 5.93 -15.06 3.88
N VAL A 53 6.43 -15.02 2.66
CA VAL A 53 7.25 -16.09 2.08
C VAL A 53 8.70 -15.69 2.30
N ASP A 54 9.42 -16.43 3.14
CA ASP A 54 10.86 -16.21 3.42
C ASP A 54 11.77 -16.62 2.23
N GLN A 55 11.18 -17.09 1.14
CA GLN A 55 11.88 -17.58 -0.04
C GLN A 55 11.84 -16.50 -1.12
N ASP A 56 12.90 -16.39 -1.92
CA ASP A 56 12.90 -15.54 -3.11
C ASP A 56 11.88 -16.08 -4.11
N VAL A 57 10.69 -15.47 -4.14
CA VAL A 57 9.63 -15.83 -5.08
C VAL A 57 10.01 -15.29 -6.45
N GLU A 58 10.05 -16.19 -7.43
CA GLU A 58 10.42 -15.84 -8.79
C GLU A 58 9.32 -14.96 -9.41
N ILE A 59 9.69 -13.76 -9.86
CA ILE A 59 8.75 -12.86 -10.54
C ILE A 59 8.45 -13.46 -11.92
N GLN A 60 7.23 -13.94 -12.11
CA GLN A 60 6.76 -14.40 -13.40
C GLN A 60 6.28 -13.19 -14.20
N ILE A 61 6.87 -12.98 -15.38
CA ILE A 61 6.48 -11.91 -16.29
C ILE A 61 5.65 -12.55 -17.41
N ASP A 62 4.35 -12.24 -17.44
CA ASP A 62 3.44 -12.64 -18.51
C ASP A 62 2.94 -11.42 -19.29
N GLU A 63 2.10 -11.67 -20.31
CA GLU A 63 1.47 -10.62 -21.12
C GLU A 63 0.57 -9.65 -20.34
N LYS A 64 0.22 -9.96 -19.08
CA LYS A 64 -0.60 -9.13 -18.19
C LYS A 64 0.22 -8.40 -17.13
N GLY A 65 1.51 -8.72 -16.98
CA GLY A 65 2.46 -8.01 -16.12
C GLY A 65 3.35 -8.94 -15.30
N ALA A 66 3.93 -8.39 -14.24
CA ALA A 66 4.75 -9.13 -13.30
C ALA A 66 3.89 -9.62 -12.13
N ASN A 67 3.80 -10.94 -11.92
CA ASN A 67 3.11 -11.56 -10.79
C ASN A 67 4.09 -12.38 -9.93
N HIS A 68 3.79 -12.49 -8.64
CA HIS A 68 4.45 -13.44 -7.74
C HIS A 68 3.71 -14.77 -7.88
N GLY A 69 4.40 -15.80 -8.36
CA GLY A 69 3.89 -17.18 -8.37
C GLY A 69 3.71 -17.73 -6.97
#